data_AF-A0A0P1FMA0-F1
#
_entry.id   AF-A0A0P1FMA0-F1
#
_cell.length_a   1.000
_cell.length_b   1.000
_cell.length_c   1.000
_cell.angle_alpha   90.00
_cell.angle_beta   90.00
_cell.angle_gamma   90.00
#
_symmetry.space_group_name_H-M   'P 1'
#
loop_
_entity.id
_entity.type
_entity.pdbx_description
1 polymer ?
#
loop_
_entity_poly.entity_id
_entity_poly.type
_entity_poly.pdbx_seq_one_letter_code
_entity_poly.pdbx_strand_id
1 'polypeptide(L)'
;MKRLLILIVAAATLWGAYWFIGARSVQAGFEAWFDARRVEGWVAETSDLRVRGFPNRFDTTLSDIALADPNSGWAWEAPFFQIFALSYKPNHIIATWPNEQLLATPFAKYDISSAQMQASVVTEGTALALARTNLAADTLQITGPSGDGTNMTAFRAGLVHEGENLYRFALTAQDLAPARAFRALVDQTGKLPRTLSAFSADITMQFDAAWDRHALEDARPQPQALNVNLAEAKWGELELALAGDLVIDTQGWAEGKLTVKARNWREIVQMAVAAGVLPDGWAETLTGGLQMVAGMSGNPNTLDLPLTFSGETLYFGPIPLGPAPNFTLR
;
A
#
# COMPACT_ATOMS: atom_id res chain seq x y z
N MET A 1 -28.57 46.80 -16.87
CA MET A 1 -27.15 46.60 -17.25
C MET A 1 -26.17 46.97 -16.14
N LYS A 2 -26.12 48.22 -15.63
CA LYS A 2 -25.18 48.63 -14.56
C LYS A 2 -25.28 47.80 -13.25
N ARG A 3 -26.50 47.55 -12.75
CA ARG A 3 -26.71 46.75 -11.53
C ARG A 3 -26.23 45.30 -11.68
N LEU A 4 -26.47 44.69 -12.84
CA LEU A 4 -26.01 43.34 -13.14
C LEU A 4 -24.48 43.28 -13.20
N LEU A 5 -23.85 44.26 -13.84
CA LEU A 5 -22.39 44.38 -13.87
C LEU A 5 -21.80 44.49 -12.46
N ILE A 6 -22.38 45.34 -11.61
CA ILE A 6 -21.95 45.50 -10.21
C ILE A 6 -22.06 44.16 -9.44
N LEU A 7 -23.17 43.43 -9.61
CA LEU A 7 -23.35 42.12 -8.98
C LEU A 7 -22.32 41.10 -9.45
N ILE A 8 -22.04 41.04 -10.75
CA ILE A 8 -21.03 40.14 -11.31
C ILE A 8 -19.64 40.48 -10.76
N VAL A 9 -19.27 41.76 -10.74
CA VAL A 9 -17.98 42.21 -10.21
C VAL A 9 -17.88 41.92 -8.71
N ALA A 10 -18.94 42.16 -7.94
CA ALA A 10 -18.98 41.84 -6.51
C ALA A 10 -18.81 40.34 -6.26
N ALA A 11 -19.54 39.49 -7.00
CA ALA A 11 -19.43 38.04 -6.90
C ALA A 11 -18.03 37.54 -7.29
N ALA A 12 -17.45 38.05 -8.38
CA ALA A 12 -16.10 37.71 -8.80
C ALA A 12 -15.05 38.14 -7.78
N THR A 13 -15.24 39.30 -7.14
CA THR A 13 -14.33 39.81 -6.10
C THR A 13 -14.42 38.96 -4.84
N LEU A 14 -15.64 38.61 -4.40
CA LEU A 14 -15.85 37.73 -3.25
C LEU A 14 -15.27 36.34 -3.50
N TRP A 15 -15.47 35.78 -4.70
CA TRP A 15 -14.88 34.50 -5.09
C TRP A 15 -13.36 34.55 -5.11
N GLY A 16 -12.79 35.63 -5.65
CA GLY A 16 -11.33 35.82 -5.64
C GLY A 16 -10.76 35.99 -4.24
N ALA A 17 -11.44 36.72 -3.36
CA ALA A 17 -11.05 36.88 -1.95
C ALA A 17 -11.11 35.54 -1.20
N TYR A 18 -12.18 34.77 -1.39
CA TYR A 18 -12.32 33.41 -0.85
C TYR A 18 -11.15 32.52 -1.30
N TRP A 19 -10.85 32.50 -2.59
CA TRP A 19 -9.75 31.69 -3.13
C TRP A 19 -8.41 32.11 -2.53
N PHE A 20 -8.13 33.42 -2.42
CA PHE A 20 -6.87 33.91 -1.88
C PHE A 20 -6.67 33.55 -0.41
N ILE A 21 -7.74 33.61 0.39
CA ILE A 21 -7.73 33.14 1.78
C ILE A 21 -7.47 31.62 1.81
N GLY A 22 -8.20 30.84 1.01
CA GLY A 22 -8.04 29.38 0.94
C GLY A 22 -6.62 28.95 0.54
N ALA A 23 -6.05 29.57 -0.50
CA ALA A 23 -4.70 29.27 -0.95
C ALA A 23 -3.64 29.56 0.12
N ARG A 24 -3.78 30.68 0.85
CA ARG A 24 -2.91 31.00 2.00
C ARG A 24 -3.08 30.03 3.15
N SER A 25 -4.31 29.60 3.46
CA SER A 25 -4.56 28.61 4.52
C SER A 25 -3.94 27.25 4.18
N VAL A 26 -4.03 26.82 2.91
CA VAL A 26 -3.38 25.59 2.44
C VAL A 26 -1.87 25.70 2.58
N GLN A 27 -1.28 26.80 2.09
CA GLN A 27 0.16 27.03 2.19
C GLN A 27 0.64 27.03 3.65
N ALA A 28 -0.01 27.82 4.51
CA ALA A 28 0.34 27.90 5.93
C ALA A 28 0.16 26.57 6.66
N GLY A 29 -0.84 25.75 6.26
CA GLY A 29 -1.05 24.41 6.80
C GLY A 29 0.11 23.46 6.50
N PHE A 30 0.62 23.48 5.26
CA PHE A 30 1.81 22.70 4.89
C PHE A 30 3.07 23.21 5.63
N GLU A 31 3.30 24.52 5.66
CA GLU A 31 4.43 25.12 6.40
C GLU A 31 4.41 24.69 7.88
N ALA A 32 3.25 24.81 8.53
CA ALA A 32 3.08 24.38 9.92
C ALA A 32 3.31 22.88 10.12
N TRP A 33 2.90 22.04 9.16
CA TRP A 33 3.15 20.59 9.22
C TRP A 33 4.66 20.27 9.10
N PHE A 34 5.37 20.91 8.17
CA PHE A 34 6.83 20.75 8.06
C PHE A 34 7.56 21.21 9.32
N ASP A 35 7.14 22.34 9.91
CA ASP A 35 7.68 22.83 11.19
C ASP A 35 7.47 21.82 12.32
N ALA A 36 6.24 21.29 12.45
CA ALA A 36 5.92 20.30 13.47
C ALA A 36 6.76 19.03 13.34
N ARG A 37 6.94 18.50 12.11
CA ARG A 37 7.76 17.30 11.89
C ARG A 37 9.23 17.53 12.22
N ARG A 38 9.77 18.71 11.90
CA ARG A 38 11.16 19.07 12.29
C ARG A 38 11.33 19.15 13.80
N VAL A 39 10.34 19.65 14.54
CA VAL A 39 10.36 19.66 16.02
C VAL A 39 10.36 18.24 16.58
N GLU A 40 9.69 17.29 15.92
CA GLU A 40 9.70 15.86 16.26
C GLU A 40 11.00 15.14 15.82
N GLY A 41 11.97 15.86 15.25
CA GLY A 41 13.26 15.32 14.83
C GLY A 41 13.27 14.72 13.42
N TRP A 42 12.20 14.87 12.64
CA TRP A 42 12.20 14.45 11.24
C TRP A 42 13.07 15.38 10.40
N VAL A 43 13.67 14.81 9.34
CA VAL A 43 14.05 15.63 8.19
C VAL A 43 12.76 15.86 7.41
N ALA A 44 12.31 17.11 7.32
CA ALA A 44 11.13 17.48 6.56
C ALA A 44 11.43 18.80 5.85
N GLU A 45 11.95 18.68 4.62
CA GLU A 45 12.49 19.80 3.84
C GLU A 45 11.83 19.87 2.46
N THR A 46 11.71 21.10 1.96
CA THR A 46 11.29 21.41 0.60
C THR A 46 11.91 22.74 0.21
N SER A 47 12.40 22.87 -1.03
CA SER A 47 13.04 24.10 -1.52
C SER A 47 12.04 25.21 -1.84
N ASP A 48 10.82 24.83 -2.21
CA ASP A 48 9.76 25.75 -2.62
C ASP A 48 8.39 25.09 -2.45
N LEU A 49 7.50 25.77 -1.73
CA LEU A 49 6.09 25.44 -1.55
C LEU A 49 5.23 26.50 -2.22
N ARG A 50 4.44 26.12 -3.24
CA ARG A 50 3.57 27.04 -3.96
C ARG A 50 2.17 26.49 -4.12
N VAL A 51 1.17 27.35 -3.93
CA VAL A 51 -0.24 27.06 -4.21
C VAL A 51 -0.71 27.93 -5.39
N ARG A 52 -1.17 27.28 -6.47
CA ARG A 52 -1.70 27.93 -7.70
C ARG A 52 -3.11 27.42 -8.01
N GLY A 53 -3.70 27.85 -9.13
CA GLY A 53 -4.99 27.35 -9.61
C GLY A 53 -6.17 28.31 -9.52
N PHE A 54 -5.92 29.62 -9.38
CA PHE A 54 -6.97 30.63 -9.30
C PHE A 54 -7.99 30.52 -10.45
N PRO A 55 -9.30 30.64 -10.18
CA PRO A 55 -9.94 30.75 -8.86
C PRO A 55 -10.57 29.43 -8.38
N ASN A 56 -10.40 28.33 -9.12
CA ASN A 56 -11.22 27.13 -8.97
C ASN A 56 -10.44 25.90 -8.47
N ARG A 57 -9.13 26.04 -8.26
CA ARG A 57 -8.22 24.95 -7.87
C ARG A 57 -7.22 25.42 -6.82
N PHE A 58 -6.86 24.51 -5.94
CA PHE A 58 -5.69 24.60 -5.07
C PHE A 58 -4.69 23.55 -5.56
N ASP A 59 -3.76 23.98 -6.39
CA ASP A 59 -2.69 23.16 -6.94
C ASP A 59 -1.42 23.45 -6.14
N THR A 60 -1.14 22.59 -5.16
CA THR A 60 0.06 22.67 -4.33
C THR A 60 1.20 21.93 -5.02
N THR A 61 2.35 22.59 -5.17
CA THR A 61 3.60 21.97 -5.63
C THR A 61 4.65 22.14 -4.54
N LEU A 62 5.24 21.02 -4.12
CA LEU A 62 6.38 20.90 -3.23
C LEU A 62 7.59 20.57 -4.12
N SER A 63 8.65 21.37 -4.08
CA SER A 63 9.86 21.13 -4.86
C SER A 63 10.97 20.57 -3.97
N ASP A 64 11.79 19.66 -4.52
CA ASP A 64 12.92 19.01 -3.84
C ASP A 64 12.52 18.53 -2.43
N ILE A 65 11.47 17.72 -2.36
CA ILE A 65 10.94 17.23 -1.09
C ILE A 65 11.86 16.14 -0.54
N ALA A 66 12.23 16.28 0.73
CA ALA A 66 12.98 15.29 1.49
C ALA A 66 12.28 15.06 2.82
N LEU A 67 11.78 13.85 3.04
CA LEU A 67 11.15 13.40 4.28
C LEU A 67 11.95 12.23 4.85
N ALA A 68 12.36 12.29 6.12
CA ALA A 68 12.97 11.15 6.82
C ALA A 68 12.43 11.05 8.25
N ASP A 69 11.92 9.87 8.58
CA ASP A 69 11.41 9.55 9.92
C ASP A 69 12.52 8.87 10.74
N PRO A 70 12.99 9.49 11.83
CA PRO A 70 14.07 8.93 12.65
C PRO A 70 13.66 7.66 13.41
N ASN A 71 12.36 7.43 13.64
CA ASN A 71 11.89 6.31 14.44
C ASN A 71 11.82 5.02 13.63
N SER A 72 11.29 5.11 12.41
CA SER A 72 11.14 3.97 11.50
C SER A 72 12.32 3.81 10.55
N GLY A 73 13.14 4.85 10.37
CA GLY A 73 14.37 4.82 9.58
C GLY A 73 14.15 4.80 8.06
N TRP A 74 12.94 5.11 7.59
CA TRP A 74 12.71 5.37 6.16
C TRP A 74 12.97 6.84 5.82
N ALA A 75 13.42 7.07 4.60
CA ALA A 75 13.50 8.40 4.00
C ALA A 75 12.98 8.36 2.56
N TRP A 76 12.35 9.44 2.13
CA TRP A 76 11.81 9.61 0.79
C TRP A 76 12.26 10.94 0.24
N GLU A 77 12.80 10.92 -0.97
CA GLU A 77 13.24 12.10 -1.69
C GLU A 77 12.62 12.12 -3.07
N ALA A 78 12.15 13.30 -3.51
CA ALA A 78 11.56 13.46 -4.82
C ALA A 78 11.78 14.89 -5.36
N PRO A 79 12.05 15.07 -6.67
CA PRO A 79 12.29 16.40 -7.25
C PRO A 79 11.07 17.31 -7.17
N PHE A 80 9.86 16.74 -7.15
CA PHE A 80 8.64 17.46 -6.79
C PHE A 80 7.57 16.50 -6.28
N PHE A 81 6.57 17.04 -5.59
CA PHE A 81 5.32 16.34 -5.30
C PHE A 81 4.15 17.31 -5.45
N GLN A 82 3.09 16.89 -6.14
CA GLN A 82 1.95 17.75 -6.44
C GLN A 82 0.67 17.23 -5.83
N ILE A 83 -0.10 18.14 -5.25
CA ILE A 83 -1.38 17.86 -4.60
C ILE A 83 -2.41 18.82 -5.19
N PHE A 84 -3.47 18.28 -5.78
CA PHE A 84 -4.51 19.04 -6.47
C PHE A 84 -5.85 18.85 -5.77
N ALA A 85 -6.55 19.95 -5.51
CA ALA A 85 -7.93 19.93 -5.04
C ALA A 85 -8.75 21.02 -5.74
N LEU A 86 -10.05 20.79 -5.96
CA LEU A 86 -10.95 21.85 -6.43
C LEU A 86 -11.28 22.77 -5.25
N SER A 87 -11.28 24.08 -5.45
CA SER A 87 -11.50 25.03 -4.35
C SER A 87 -12.89 24.88 -3.71
N TYR A 88 -13.88 24.45 -4.49
CA TYR A 88 -15.24 24.15 -4.05
C TYR A 88 -15.48 22.68 -3.65
N LYS A 89 -14.45 21.82 -3.74
CA LYS A 89 -14.51 20.41 -3.34
C LYS A 89 -13.16 19.97 -2.74
N PRO A 90 -12.74 20.56 -1.60
CA PRO A 90 -11.41 20.33 -1.02
C PRO A 90 -11.21 18.90 -0.51
N ASN A 91 -12.30 18.17 -0.25
CA ASN A 91 -12.27 16.79 0.23
C ASN A 91 -12.00 15.75 -0.88
N HIS A 92 -11.76 16.19 -2.13
CA HIS A 92 -11.32 15.33 -3.21
C HIS A 92 -9.95 15.80 -3.67
N ILE A 93 -8.93 15.06 -3.27
CA ILE A 93 -7.52 15.36 -3.48
C ILE A 93 -6.94 14.39 -4.51
N ILE A 94 -6.11 14.90 -5.40
CA ILE A 94 -5.31 14.10 -6.33
C ILE A 94 -3.83 14.40 -6.06
N ALA A 95 -3.07 13.38 -5.71
CA ALA A 95 -1.62 13.46 -5.56
C ALA A 95 -0.94 12.94 -6.82
N THR A 96 0.17 13.57 -7.22
CA THR A 96 0.99 13.16 -8.36
C THR A 96 2.45 13.14 -7.95
N TRP A 97 3.07 11.99 -8.21
CA TRP A 97 4.50 11.76 -8.01
C TRP A 97 5.28 12.11 -9.27
N PRO A 98 6.58 12.43 -9.14
CA PRO A 98 7.45 12.61 -10.28
C PRO A 98 7.79 11.27 -10.93
N ASN A 99 8.43 11.34 -12.10
CA ASN A 99 8.85 10.16 -12.83
C ASN A 99 9.97 9.37 -12.13
N GLU A 100 10.76 10.02 -11.28
CA GLU A 100 11.86 9.43 -10.53
C GLU A 100 11.82 9.91 -9.08
N GLN A 101 12.00 8.99 -8.14
CA GLN A 101 12.05 9.26 -6.70
C GLN A 101 12.92 8.22 -6.00
N LEU A 102 13.44 8.57 -4.83
CA LEU A 102 14.28 7.70 -4.02
C LEU A 102 13.54 7.34 -2.73
N LEU A 103 13.52 6.05 -2.40
CA LEU A 103 13.04 5.54 -1.13
C LEU A 103 14.17 4.81 -0.41
N ALA A 104 14.64 5.37 0.70
CA ALA A 104 15.53 4.71 1.63
C ALA A 104 14.72 4.03 2.74
N THR A 105 15.14 2.83 3.11
CA THR A 105 14.62 2.05 4.23
C THR A 105 15.79 1.62 5.10
N PRO A 106 15.57 1.10 6.33
CA PRO A 106 16.65 0.55 7.15
C PRO A 106 17.45 -0.57 6.48
N PHE A 107 16.88 -1.22 5.46
CA PHE A 107 17.49 -2.36 4.77
C PHE A 107 18.25 -1.98 3.50
N ALA A 108 17.70 -1.05 2.72
CA ALA A 108 18.23 -0.66 1.41
C ALA A 108 17.65 0.66 0.90
N LYS A 109 18.33 1.23 -0.11
CA LYS A 109 17.84 2.34 -0.93
C LYS A 109 17.28 1.81 -2.24
N TYR A 110 16.16 2.38 -2.68
CA TYR A 110 15.44 1.99 -3.87
C TYR A 110 15.16 3.21 -4.75
N ASP A 111 15.61 3.14 -6.00
CA ASP A 111 15.21 4.08 -7.04
C ASP A 111 13.88 3.62 -7.63
N ILE A 112 12.86 4.46 -7.52
CA ILE A 112 11.53 4.18 -8.05
C ILE A 112 11.31 5.09 -9.26
N SER A 113 11.15 4.48 -10.44
CA SER A 113 10.82 5.18 -11.67
C SER A 113 9.45 4.77 -12.19
N SER A 114 8.67 5.72 -12.71
CA SER A 114 7.37 5.47 -13.33
C SER A 114 7.11 6.42 -14.51
N ALA A 115 6.33 5.97 -15.49
CA ALA A 115 5.84 6.87 -16.55
C ALA A 115 4.79 7.84 -16.01
N GLN A 116 3.95 7.35 -15.09
CA GLN A 116 2.96 8.14 -14.37
C GLN A 116 2.67 7.46 -13.04
N MET A 117 2.56 8.22 -11.95
CA MET A 117 2.11 7.73 -10.66
C MET A 117 1.23 8.77 -9.97
N GLN A 118 -0.01 8.38 -9.70
CA GLN A 118 -1.04 9.27 -9.15
C GLN A 118 -1.90 8.55 -8.13
N ALA A 119 -2.38 9.31 -7.14
CA ALA A 119 -3.37 8.84 -6.20
C ALA A 119 -4.54 9.81 -6.14
N SER A 120 -5.73 9.30 -5.86
CA SER A 120 -6.92 10.09 -5.55
C SER A 120 -7.41 9.67 -4.18
N VAL A 121 -7.62 10.63 -3.29
CA VAL A 121 -8.23 10.44 -1.97
C VAL A 121 -9.51 11.24 -1.91
N VAL A 122 -10.59 10.62 -1.45
CA VAL A 122 -11.85 11.30 -1.18
C VAL A 122 -12.26 11.05 0.25
N THR A 123 -12.59 12.13 0.93
CA THR A 123 -13.10 12.12 2.30
C THR A 123 -14.50 12.70 2.38
N GLU A 124 -15.22 12.35 3.45
CA GLU A 124 -16.61 12.73 3.67
C GLU A 124 -16.83 13.30 5.08
N GLY A 125 -17.91 14.08 5.22
CA GLY A 125 -18.25 14.74 6.47
C GLY A 125 -17.25 15.80 6.93
N THR A 126 -17.44 16.30 8.15
CA THR A 126 -16.58 17.31 8.79
C THR A 126 -15.36 16.70 9.47
N ALA A 127 -15.45 15.43 9.87
CA ALA A 127 -14.33 14.64 10.40
C ALA A 127 -13.36 14.17 9.30
N LEU A 128 -13.70 14.37 8.02
CA LEU A 128 -12.90 13.91 6.87
C LEU A 128 -12.70 12.39 6.89
N ALA A 129 -13.76 11.64 7.15
CA ALA A 129 -13.75 10.18 7.10
C ALA A 129 -13.36 9.70 5.69
N LEU A 130 -12.44 8.76 5.60
CA LEU A 130 -11.94 8.20 4.36
C LEU A 130 -13.06 7.44 3.65
N ALA A 131 -13.44 7.90 2.47
CA ALA A 131 -14.49 7.28 1.67
C ALA A 131 -13.90 6.38 0.57
N ARG A 132 -12.86 6.87 -0.12
CA ARG A 132 -12.13 6.07 -1.12
C ARG A 132 -10.72 6.59 -1.36
N THR A 133 -9.83 5.66 -1.69
CA THR A 133 -8.47 5.92 -2.16
C THR A 133 -8.22 5.08 -3.41
N ASN A 134 -7.58 5.67 -4.41
CA ASN A 134 -7.04 4.93 -5.55
C ASN A 134 -5.60 5.36 -5.75
N LEU A 135 -4.72 4.42 -6.07
CA LEU A 135 -3.34 4.62 -6.47
C LEU A 135 -3.13 3.91 -7.80
N ALA A 136 -2.57 4.61 -8.77
CA ALA A 136 -2.27 4.09 -10.09
C ALA A 136 -0.85 4.49 -10.48
N ALA A 137 -0.03 3.50 -10.85
CA ALA A 137 1.28 3.72 -11.43
C ALA A 137 1.43 2.94 -12.75
N ASP A 138 1.99 3.59 -13.76
CA ASP A 138 2.22 3.03 -15.10
C ASP A 138 3.72 2.92 -15.37
N THR A 139 4.13 1.79 -15.95
CA THR A 139 5.55 1.45 -16.18
C THR A 139 6.40 1.66 -14.93
N LEU A 140 6.01 1.01 -13.83
CA LEU A 140 6.67 1.14 -12.54
C LEU A 140 7.88 0.21 -12.49
N GLN A 141 9.03 0.76 -12.13
CA GLN A 141 10.27 0.04 -11.89
C GLN A 141 10.83 0.45 -10.53
N ILE A 142 11.20 -0.55 -9.73
CA ILE A 142 11.79 -0.39 -8.39
C ILE A 142 13.16 -1.05 -8.44
N THR A 143 14.22 -0.25 -8.46
CA THR A 143 15.60 -0.71 -8.59
C THR A 143 16.30 -0.64 -7.24
N GLY A 144 16.88 -1.75 -6.79
CA GLY A 144 17.63 -1.81 -5.54
C GLY A 144 19.11 -1.45 -5.71
N PRO A 145 19.90 -1.51 -4.63
CA PRO A 145 21.31 -1.09 -4.63
C PRO A 145 22.22 -1.88 -5.59
N SER A 146 21.81 -3.09 -5.98
CA SER A 146 22.53 -3.93 -6.93
C SER A 146 22.34 -3.51 -8.40
N GLY A 147 21.52 -2.48 -8.66
CA GLY A 147 21.13 -2.06 -10.01
C GLY A 147 20.11 -2.97 -10.68
N ASP A 148 19.64 -4.00 -9.97
CA ASP A 148 18.58 -4.90 -10.40
C ASP A 148 17.25 -4.49 -9.78
N GLY A 149 16.15 -4.73 -10.50
CA GLY A 149 14.86 -4.15 -10.14
C GLY A 149 13.67 -4.99 -10.53
N THR A 150 12.59 -4.75 -9.79
CA THR A 150 11.27 -5.31 -10.07
C THR A 150 10.52 -4.34 -10.97
N ASN A 151 9.99 -4.85 -12.08
CA ASN A 151 9.28 -4.04 -13.07
C ASN A 151 7.82 -4.49 -13.19
N MET A 152 6.92 -3.58 -13.50
CA MET A 152 5.53 -3.88 -13.81
C MET A 152 4.96 -2.84 -14.79
N THR A 153 4.09 -3.28 -15.70
CA THR A 153 3.50 -2.39 -16.71
C THR A 153 2.41 -1.51 -16.12
N ALA A 154 1.67 -2.03 -15.14
CA ALA A 154 0.69 -1.28 -14.37
C ALA A 154 0.60 -1.79 -12.93
N PHE A 155 0.52 -0.88 -11.99
CA PHE A 155 0.15 -1.13 -10.59
C PHE A 155 -1.12 -0.35 -10.28
N ARG A 156 -2.09 -1.02 -9.65
CA ARG A 156 -3.33 -0.39 -9.18
C ARG A 156 -3.62 -0.87 -7.77
N ALA A 157 -3.88 0.05 -6.87
CA ALA A 157 -4.40 -0.24 -5.54
C ALA A 157 -5.60 0.67 -5.26
N GLY A 158 -6.62 0.13 -4.62
CA GLY A 158 -7.86 0.82 -4.31
C GLY A 158 -8.34 0.46 -2.92
N LEU A 159 -8.94 1.43 -2.25
CA LEU A 159 -9.63 1.25 -0.98
C LEU A 159 -10.98 1.97 -1.09
N VAL A 160 -12.05 1.32 -0.65
CA VAL A 160 -13.39 1.90 -0.60
C VAL A 160 -14.06 1.58 0.73
N HIS A 161 -14.76 2.56 1.28
CA HIS A 161 -15.59 2.39 2.47
C HIS A 161 -16.94 1.78 2.08
N GLU A 162 -17.32 0.67 2.71
CA GLU A 162 -18.51 -0.12 2.35
C GLU A 162 -19.58 -0.20 3.47
N GLY A 163 -19.41 0.48 4.62
CA GLY A 163 -20.40 0.40 5.70
C GLY A 163 -19.91 0.90 7.06
N GLU A 164 -20.27 0.22 8.15
CA GLU A 164 -19.85 0.58 9.51
C GLU A 164 -18.36 0.31 9.73
N ASN A 165 -17.46 1.22 9.35
CA ASN A 165 -15.99 1.07 9.46
C ASN A 165 -15.44 -0.16 8.70
N LEU A 166 -16.15 -0.57 7.65
CA LEU A 166 -15.78 -1.68 6.78
C LEU A 166 -15.11 -1.12 5.53
N TYR A 167 -13.91 -1.60 5.22
CA TYR A 167 -13.13 -1.13 4.09
C TYR A 167 -12.70 -2.29 3.22
N ARG A 168 -12.99 -2.19 1.92
CA ARG A 168 -12.51 -3.13 0.93
C ARG A 168 -11.28 -2.58 0.25
N PHE A 169 -10.22 -3.35 0.27
CA PHE A 169 -8.93 -3.09 -0.35
C PHE A 169 -8.70 -4.06 -1.50
N ALA A 170 -8.34 -3.52 -2.66
CA ALA A 170 -7.97 -4.32 -3.82
C ALA A 170 -6.63 -3.85 -4.39
N LEU A 171 -5.78 -4.78 -4.80
CA LEU A 171 -4.53 -4.47 -5.49
C LEU A 171 -4.34 -5.39 -6.69
N THR A 172 -3.71 -4.87 -7.75
CA THR A 172 -3.30 -5.64 -8.92
C THR A 172 -1.98 -5.12 -9.47
N ALA A 173 -1.12 -6.02 -9.93
CA ALA A 173 0.08 -5.69 -10.70
C ALA A 173 0.07 -6.48 -12.02
N GLN A 174 0.26 -5.77 -13.13
CA GLN A 174 0.34 -6.36 -14.47
C GLN A 174 1.79 -6.53 -14.89
N ASP A 175 2.08 -7.66 -15.54
CA ASP A 175 3.42 -8.04 -16.00
C ASP A 175 4.50 -7.86 -14.92
N LEU A 176 4.19 -8.22 -13.67
CA LEU A 176 5.13 -8.12 -12.57
C LEU A 176 6.32 -9.02 -12.86
N ALA A 177 7.49 -8.44 -13.10
CA ALA A 177 8.75 -9.10 -13.32
C ALA A 177 9.66 -8.89 -12.11
N PRO A 178 9.85 -9.90 -11.25
CA PRO A 178 10.79 -9.79 -10.14
C PRO A 178 12.22 -9.52 -10.61
N ALA A 179 13.01 -8.92 -9.73
CA ALA A 179 14.45 -8.70 -9.91
C ALA A 179 15.17 -9.97 -10.41
N ARG A 180 16.13 -9.83 -11.33
CA ARG A 180 16.91 -10.93 -11.91
C ARG A 180 17.62 -11.77 -10.85
N ALA A 181 18.20 -11.15 -9.82
CA ALA A 181 18.88 -11.81 -8.73
C ALA A 181 17.92 -12.75 -7.98
N PHE A 182 16.71 -12.27 -7.68
CA PHE A 182 15.66 -13.10 -7.10
C PHE A 182 15.26 -14.25 -8.04
N ARG A 183 15.06 -13.96 -9.32
CA ARG A 183 14.75 -15.00 -10.32
C ARG A 183 15.84 -16.06 -10.44
N ALA A 184 17.11 -15.68 -10.34
CA ALA A 184 18.24 -16.62 -10.41
C ALA A 184 18.34 -17.53 -9.18
N LEU A 185 17.92 -17.06 -8.00
CA LEU A 185 17.84 -17.87 -6.78
C LEU A 185 16.73 -18.93 -6.87
N VAL A 186 15.63 -18.55 -7.51
CA VAL A 186 14.38 -19.29 -7.55
C VAL A 186 14.27 -20.23 -8.75
N ASP A 187 14.65 -19.78 -9.94
CA ASP A 187 14.52 -20.54 -11.19
C ASP A 187 15.80 -21.30 -11.52
N GLN A 188 16.12 -22.32 -10.73
CA GLN A 188 17.29 -23.17 -10.96
C GLN A 188 17.17 -23.99 -12.26
N THR A 189 15.96 -24.14 -12.80
CA THR A 189 15.67 -24.95 -13.99
C THR A 189 15.54 -24.15 -15.28
N GLY A 190 15.50 -22.82 -15.20
CA GLY A 190 15.31 -21.91 -16.34
C GLY A 190 13.92 -21.99 -16.97
N LYS A 191 12.89 -22.40 -16.22
CA LYS A 191 11.53 -22.65 -16.71
C LYS A 191 10.53 -21.55 -16.38
N LEU A 192 10.86 -20.64 -15.47
CA LEU A 192 9.92 -19.60 -15.07
C LEU A 192 9.91 -18.47 -16.10
N PRO A 193 8.73 -17.99 -16.51
CA PRO A 193 8.64 -16.86 -17.43
C PRO A 193 9.17 -15.59 -16.77
N ARG A 194 9.42 -14.54 -17.56
CA ARG A 194 9.96 -13.28 -17.03
C ARG A 194 8.99 -12.55 -16.10
N THR A 195 7.68 -12.71 -16.33
CA THR A 195 6.61 -11.99 -15.66
C THR A 195 5.62 -12.97 -15.03
N LEU A 196 4.97 -12.52 -13.96
CA LEU A 196 3.79 -13.17 -13.41
C LEU A 196 2.59 -12.90 -14.31
N SER A 197 1.75 -13.91 -14.51
CA SER A 197 0.49 -13.80 -15.26
C SER A 197 -0.65 -13.25 -14.40
N ALA A 198 -0.54 -13.36 -13.07
CA ALA A 198 -1.45 -12.73 -12.13
C ALA A 198 -0.70 -12.36 -10.83
N PHE A 199 -0.99 -11.18 -10.31
CA PHE A 199 -0.64 -10.77 -8.96
C PHE A 199 -1.72 -9.81 -8.46
N SER A 200 -2.60 -10.30 -7.60
CA SER A 200 -3.78 -9.56 -7.16
C SER A 200 -4.19 -9.93 -5.74
N ALA A 201 -4.86 -9.01 -5.06
CA ALA A 201 -5.51 -9.27 -3.79
C ALA A 201 -6.82 -8.48 -3.69
N ASP A 202 -7.82 -9.09 -3.08
CA ASP A 202 -9.12 -8.51 -2.73
C ASP A 202 -9.43 -8.90 -1.29
N ILE A 203 -9.47 -7.90 -0.43
CA ILE A 203 -9.46 -8.04 1.03
C ILE A 203 -10.48 -7.06 1.61
N THR A 204 -11.28 -7.52 2.56
CA THR A 204 -12.20 -6.68 3.31
C THR A 204 -11.78 -6.66 4.78
N MET A 205 -11.64 -5.48 5.36
CA MET A 205 -11.18 -5.28 6.74
C MET A 205 -12.17 -4.41 7.52
N GLN A 206 -12.55 -4.91 8.70
CA GLN A 206 -13.40 -4.21 9.67
C GLN A 206 -12.53 -3.57 10.74
N PHE A 207 -12.81 -2.32 11.10
CA PHE A 207 -12.11 -1.61 12.16
C PHE A 207 -13.05 -1.26 13.32
N ASP A 208 -12.46 -0.95 14.48
CA ASP A 208 -13.18 -0.48 15.66
C ASP A 208 -13.72 0.96 15.54
N ALA A 209 -13.12 1.76 14.66
CA ALA A 209 -13.48 3.15 14.38
C ALA A 209 -13.29 3.51 12.90
N ALA A 210 -13.85 4.64 12.50
CA ALA A 210 -13.68 5.16 11.14
C ALA A 210 -12.26 5.70 10.96
N TRP A 211 -11.68 5.50 9.78
CA TRP A 211 -10.46 6.20 9.37
C TRP A 211 -10.79 7.64 9.02
N ASP A 212 -10.64 8.56 9.97
CA ASP A 212 -10.88 9.99 9.78
C ASP A 212 -9.64 10.82 10.16
N ARG A 213 -9.77 12.14 10.26
CA ARG A 213 -8.62 13.00 10.63
C ARG A 213 -8.05 12.69 12.02
N HIS A 214 -8.86 12.21 12.95
CA HIS A 214 -8.46 11.88 14.32
C HIS A 214 -7.69 10.56 14.37
N ALA A 215 -7.90 9.67 13.40
CA ALA A 215 -7.14 8.43 13.27
C ALA A 215 -5.62 8.66 13.16
N LEU A 216 -5.20 9.80 12.61
CA LEU A 216 -3.78 10.17 12.45
C LEU A 216 -3.26 11.06 13.58
N GLU A 217 -4.13 11.75 14.30
CA GLU A 217 -3.79 12.72 15.35
C GLU A 217 -3.83 12.08 16.76
N ASP A 218 -4.81 11.22 17.02
CA ASP A 218 -5.13 10.70 18.36
C ASP A 218 -4.80 9.21 18.51
N ALA A 219 -5.48 8.34 17.74
CA ALA A 219 -5.29 6.89 17.79
C ALA A 219 -5.77 6.22 16.49
N ARG A 220 -4.94 5.33 15.95
CA ARG A 220 -5.26 4.58 14.73
C ARG A 220 -6.36 3.55 15.02
N PRO A 221 -7.44 3.48 14.22
CA PRO A 221 -8.44 2.43 14.32
C PRO A 221 -7.80 1.05 14.24
N GLN A 222 -8.14 0.16 15.18
CA GLN A 222 -7.59 -1.20 15.23
C GLN A 222 -8.46 -2.15 14.41
N PRO A 223 -7.84 -3.08 13.67
CA PRO A 223 -8.58 -4.07 12.90
C PRO A 223 -9.25 -5.09 13.82
N GLN A 224 -10.49 -5.45 13.52
CA GLN A 224 -11.31 -6.42 14.28
C GLN A 224 -11.63 -7.68 13.48
N ALA A 225 -11.74 -7.56 12.17
CA ALA A 225 -11.95 -8.70 11.30
C ALA A 225 -11.29 -8.49 9.94
N LEU A 226 -10.84 -9.58 9.35
CA LEU A 226 -10.18 -9.64 8.07
C LEU A 226 -10.78 -10.78 7.25
N ASN A 227 -11.46 -10.43 6.16
CA ASN A 227 -11.89 -11.37 5.13
C ASN A 227 -10.95 -11.21 3.92
N VAL A 228 -10.31 -12.30 3.52
CA VAL A 228 -9.55 -12.39 2.29
C VAL A 228 -10.44 -13.08 1.26
N ASN A 229 -11.07 -12.30 0.38
CA ASN A 229 -11.90 -12.83 -0.69
C ASN A 229 -11.04 -13.71 -1.62
N LEU A 230 -9.92 -13.16 -2.09
CA LEU A 230 -8.90 -13.86 -2.84
C LEU A 230 -7.62 -13.03 -2.89
N ALA A 231 -6.49 -13.62 -2.49
CA ALA A 231 -5.17 -13.13 -2.86
C ALA A 231 -4.47 -14.20 -3.70
N GLU A 232 -3.98 -13.84 -4.89
CA GLU A 232 -3.36 -14.80 -5.81
C GLU A 232 -2.09 -14.26 -6.48
N ALA A 233 -1.19 -15.20 -6.75
CA ALA A 233 0.00 -14.99 -7.56
C ALA A 233 0.20 -16.20 -8.50
N LYS A 234 0.41 -15.95 -9.79
CA LYS A 234 0.64 -16.97 -10.81
C LYS A 234 1.90 -16.68 -11.59
N TRP A 235 2.82 -17.64 -11.62
CA TRP A 235 4.11 -17.50 -12.26
C TRP A 235 4.49 -18.77 -13.03
N GLY A 236 4.20 -18.79 -14.34
CA GLY A 236 4.35 -20.01 -15.14
C GLY A 236 3.39 -21.10 -14.62
N GLU A 237 3.95 -22.23 -14.20
CA GLU A 237 3.19 -23.35 -13.62
C GLU A 237 3.02 -23.24 -12.08
N LEU A 238 3.63 -22.22 -11.46
CA LEU A 238 3.48 -21.95 -10.03
C LEU A 238 2.21 -21.14 -9.80
N GLU A 239 1.37 -21.59 -8.87
CA GLU A 239 0.15 -20.88 -8.48
C GLU A 239 0.06 -20.87 -6.97
N LEU A 240 -0.22 -19.71 -6.38
CA LEU A 240 -0.52 -19.54 -4.96
C LEU A 240 -1.80 -18.73 -4.85
N ALA A 241 -2.76 -19.23 -4.08
CA ALA A 241 -3.99 -18.53 -3.77
C ALA A 241 -4.32 -18.68 -2.27
N LEU A 242 -4.86 -17.61 -1.69
CA LEU A 242 -5.25 -17.50 -0.29
C LEU A 242 -6.68 -16.96 -0.21
N ALA A 243 -7.52 -17.56 0.62
CA ALA A 243 -8.86 -17.07 0.91
C ALA A 243 -9.33 -17.52 2.30
N GLY A 244 -10.12 -16.71 3.00
CA GLY A 244 -10.67 -17.08 4.29
C GLY A 244 -10.93 -15.89 5.21
N ASP A 245 -11.13 -16.19 6.48
CA ASP A 245 -11.64 -15.25 7.47
C ASP A 245 -10.84 -15.34 8.77
N LEU A 246 -10.53 -14.17 9.33
CA LEU A 246 -9.88 -14.00 10.61
C LEU A 246 -10.63 -12.97 11.46
N VAL A 247 -10.78 -13.27 12.75
CA VAL A 247 -11.23 -12.33 13.78
C VAL A 247 -10.00 -11.92 14.58
N ILE A 248 -9.85 -10.63 14.83
CA ILE A 248 -8.69 -10.05 15.51
C ILE A 248 -9.16 -9.58 16.88
N ASP A 249 -8.47 -10.04 17.91
CA ASP A 249 -8.75 -9.65 19.29
C ASP A 249 -8.18 -8.25 19.63
N THR A 250 -8.45 -7.78 20.84
CA THR A 250 -7.97 -6.48 21.32
C THR A 250 -6.46 -6.41 21.54
N GLN A 251 -5.76 -7.55 21.52
CA GLN A 251 -4.30 -7.64 21.61
C GLN A 251 -3.64 -7.70 20.21
N GLY A 252 -4.44 -7.70 19.14
CA GLY A 252 -3.99 -7.78 17.76
C GLY A 252 -3.71 -9.21 17.29
N TRP A 253 -4.08 -10.24 18.07
CA TRP A 253 -3.93 -11.63 17.66
C TRP A 253 -5.15 -12.11 16.88
N ALA A 254 -4.90 -12.83 15.79
CA ALA A 254 -5.94 -13.35 14.94
C ALA A 254 -6.34 -14.77 15.33
N GLU A 255 -7.64 -15.05 15.24
CA GLU A 255 -8.21 -16.39 15.30
C GLU A 255 -9.01 -16.66 14.02
N GLY A 256 -8.80 -17.82 13.41
CA GLY A 256 -9.53 -18.22 12.22
C GLY A 256 -8.69 -19.04 11.25
N LYS A 257 -9.12 -19.10 9.99
CA LYS A 257 -8.50 -19.97 8.98
C LYS A 257 -8.41 -19.27 7.64
N LEU A 258 -7.22 -19.30 7.05
CA LEU A 258 -6.98 -18.97 5.65
C LEU A 258 -6.69 -20.25 4.89
N THR A 259 -7.48 -20.58 3.90
CA THR A 259 -7.21 -21.70 3.01
C THR A 259 -6.11 -21.31 2.03
N VAL A 260 -5.05 -22.11 1.99
CA VAL A 260 -3.92 -21.94 1.07
C VAL A 260 -4.02 -22.99 -0.01
N LYS A 261 -4.16 -22.53 -1.26
CA LYS A 261 -4.07 -23.38 -2.44
C LYS A 261 -2.78 -23.09 -3.17
N ALA A 262 -1.93 -24.10 -3.31
CA ALA A 262 -0.64 -23.99 -3.98
C ALA A 262 -0.47 -25.10 -5.03
N ARG A 263 0.01 -24.73 -6.23
CA ARG A 263 0.43 -25.65 -7.29
C ARG A 263 1.94 -25.53 -7.46
N ASN A 264 2.62 -26.67 -7.56
CA ASN A 264 4.08 -26.77 -7.52
C ASN A 264 4.64 -26.13 -6.23
N TRP A 265 4.05 -26.56 -5.12
CA TRP A 265 4.30 -25.99 -3.79
C TRP A 265 5.74 -26.20 -3.30
N ARG A 266 6.45 -27.21 -3.80
CA ARG A 266 7.85 -27.49 -3.41
C ARG A 266 8.74 -26.35 -3.86
N GLU A 267 8.57 -25.93 -5.10
CA GLU A 267 9.23 -24.78 -5.69
C GLU A 267 8.86 -23.52 -4.90
N ILE A 268 7.59 -23.34 -4.53
CA ILE A 268 7.15 -22.21 -3.69
C ILE A 268 7.83 -22.17 -2.32
N VAL A 269 7.96 -23.32 -1.64
CA VAL A 269 8.68 -23.39 -0.35
C VAL A 269 10.16 -23.06 -0.53
N GLN A 270 10.80 -23.60 -1.57
CA GLN A 270 12.20 -23.25 -1.90
C GLN A 270 12.37 -21.77 -2.19
N MET A 271 11.41 -21.14 -2.90
CA MET A 271 11.40 -19.70 -3.10
C MET A 271 11.32 -18.93 -1.78
N ALA A 272 10.42 -19.32 -0.89
CA ALA A 272 10.24 -18.65 0.39
C ALA A 272 11.50 -18.73 1.28
N VAL A 273 12.22 -19.85 1.23
CA VAL A 273 13.51 -20.01 1.93
C VAL A 273 14.60 -19.17 1.26
N ALA A 274 14.72 -19.21 -0.07
CA ALA A 274 15.68 -18.39 -0.81
C ALA A 274 15.44 -16.88 -0.66
N ALA A 275 14.18 -16.49 -0.42
CA ALA A 275 13.77 -15.12 -0.12
C ALA A 275 14.07 -14.70 1.33
N GLY A 276 14.48 -15.63 2.20
CA GLY A 276 14.64 -15.41 3.64
C GLY A 276 13.32 -15.25 4.41
N VAL A 277 12.18 -15.55 3.77
CA VAL A 277 10.84 -15.51 4.41
C VAL A 277 10.68 -16.67 5.39
N LEU A 278 11.26 -17.83 5.05
CA LEU A 278 11.32 -19.00 5.93
C LEU A 278 12.77 -19.26 6.35
N PRO A 279 13.03 -19.67 7.61
CA PRO A 279 14.38 -20.00 8.05
C PRO A 279 14.96 -21.21 7.31
N ASP A 280 16.28 -21.23 7.08
CA ASP A 280 16.98 -22.24 6.26
C ASP A 280 16.72 -23.71 6.66
N GLY A 281 16.41 -23.98 7.94
CA GLY A 281 16.09 -25.33 8.43
C GLY A 281 14.65 -25.80 8.18
N TRP A 282 13.75 -24.91 7.76
CA TRP A 282 12.33 -25.23 7.58
C TRP A 282 12.03 -25.90 6.25
N ALA A 283 12.92 -25.75 5.26
CA ALA A 283 12.73 -26.30 3.92
C ALA A 283 12.48 -27.82 3.97
N GLU A 284 13.33 -28.57 4.66
CA GLU A 284 13.25 -30.03 4.72
C GLU A 284 12.09 -30.51 5.59
N THR A 285 11.86 -29.88 6.74
CA THR A 285 10.77 -30.26 7.66
C THR A 285 9.39 -29.98 7.05
N LEU A 286 9.20 -28.80 6.45
CA LEU A 286 7.97 -28.47 5.73
C LEU A 286 7.79 -29.39 4.53
N THR A 287 8.83 -29.59 3.71
CA THR A 287 8.72 -30.44 2.53
C THR A 287 8.33 -31.88 2.90
N GLY A 288 8.95 -32.45 3.94
CA GLY A 288 8.60 -33.79 4.41
C GLY A 288 7.16 -33.90 4.90
N GLY A 289 6.70 -32.96 5.73
CA GLY A 289 5.34 -32.95 6.27
C GLY A 289 4.27 -32.71 5.18
N LEU A 290 4.50 -31.72 4.32
CA LEU A 290 3.60 -31.37 3.23
C LEU A 290 3.52 -32.46 2.16
N GLN A 291 4.59 -33.22 1.94
CA GLN A 291 4.60 -34.34 0.99
C GLN A 291 3.70 -35.49 1.44
N MET A 292 3.65 -35.77 2.74
CA MET A 292 2.70 -36.76 3.28
C MET A 292 1.26 -36.33 3.03
N VAL A 293 0.96 -35.04 3.24
CA VAL A 293 -0.40 -34.49 3.07
C VAL A 293 -0.81 -34.40 1.60
N ALA A 294 0.07 -33.93 0.72
CA ALA A 294 -0.17 -33.89 -0.73
C ALA A 294 -0.35 -35.30 -1.35
N GLY A 295 0.29 -36.31 -0.76
CA GLY A 295 0.05 -37.71 -1.14
C GLY A 295 -1.36 -38.21 -0.80
N MET A 296 -1.94 -37.73 0.30
CA MET A 296 -3.29 -38.10 0.75
C MET A 296 -4.41 -37.40 -0.05
N SER A 297 -4.15 -36.20 -0.59
CA SER A 297 -5.13 -35.44 -1.40
C SER A 297 -5.27 -35.94 -2.84
N GLY A 298 -4.47 -36.94 -3.25
CA GLY A 298 -4.54 -37.59 -4.56
C GLY A 298 -3.76 -36.89 -5.68
N ASN A 299 -3.23 -35.68 -5.47
CA ASN A 299 -2.34 -35.00 -6.40
C ASN A 299 -1.10 -34.44 -5.68
N PRO A 300 0.10 -35.02 -5.92
CA PRO A 300 1.33 -34.67 -5.19
C PRO A 300 1.89 -33.28 -5.52
N ASN A 301 1.34 -32.61 -6.55
CA ASN A 301 1.78 -31.29 -7.00
C ASN A 301 0.85 -30.17 -6.54
N THR A 302 -0.30 -30.50 -5.95
CA THR A 302 -1.25 -29.51 -5.43
C THR A 302 -1.41 -29.67 -3.94
N LEU A 303 -1.50 -28.53 -3.28
CA LEU A 303 -1.68 -28.44 -1.85
C LEU A 303 -2.88 -27.54 -1.60
N ASP A 304 -3.84 -28.02 -0.81
CA ASP A 304 -5.04 -27.29 -0.44
C ASP A 304 -5.27 -27.52 1.04
N LEU A 305 -4.75 -26.61 1.87
CA LEU A 305 -4.67 -26.80 3.30
C LEU A 305 -4.98 -25.51 4.08
N PRO A 306 -5.65 -25.64 5.23
CA PRO A 306 -5.93 -24.51 6.09
C PRO A 306 -4.66 -24.08 6.83
N LEU A 307 -4.33 -22.80 6.68
CA LEU A 307 -3.47 -22.03 7.56
C LEU A 307 -4.33 -21.52 8.72
N THR A 308 -4.19 -22.13 9.90
CA THR A 308 -4.98 -21.79 11.08
C THR A 308 -4.22 -20.81 11.96
N PHE A 309 -4.89 -19.72 12.31
CA PHE A 309 -4.42 -18.74 13.27
C PHE A 309 -5.07 -19.05 14.61
N SER A 310 -4.24 -19.24 15.64
CA SER A 310 -4.70 -19.49 17.00
C SER A 310 -3.82 -18.70 17.97
N GLY A 311 -4.26 -17.47 18.26
CA GLY A 311 -3.53 -16.53 19.10
C GLY A 311 -2.16 -16.19 18.50
N GLU A 312 -1.10 -16.47 19.25
CA GLU A 312 0.28 -16.15 18.88
C GLU A 312 0.92 -17.15 17.93
N THR A 313 0.26 -18.26 17.57
CA THR A 313 0.86 -19.33 16.77
C THR A 313 0.10 -19.56 15.47
N LEU A 314 0.86 -19.66 14.40
CA LEU A 314 0.39 -20.02 13.07
C LEU A 314 0.54 -21.53 12.87
N TYR A 315 -0.49 -22.19 12.33
CA TYR A 315 -0.47 -23.62 12.07
C TYR A 315 -0.78 -23.92 10.62
N PHE A 316 -0.08 -24.89 10.06
CA PHE A 316 -0.35 -25.43 8.73
C PHE A 316 -0.82 -26.88 8.85
N GLY A 317 -2.14 -27.07 8.85
CA GLY A 317 -2.72 -28.32 9.34
C GLY A 317 -2.25 -28.60 10.79
N PRO A 318 -1.65 -29.77 11.09
CA PRO A 318 -1.16 -30.11 12.43
C PRO A 318 0.23 -29.54 12.76
N ILE A 319 0.90 -28.87 11.80
CA ILE A 319 2.31 -28.45 11.95
C ILE A 319 2.34 -26.98 12.41
N PRO A 320 2.93 -26.65 13.58
CA PRO A 320 3.14 -25.26 13.96
C PRO A 320 4.18 -24.62 13.03
N LEU A 321 3.84 -23.47 12.44
CA LEU A 321 4.73 -22.66 11.60
C LEU A 321 5.55 -21.63 12.38
N GLY A 322 5.20 -21.39 13.64
CA GLY A 322 5.86 -20.40 14.48
C GLY A 322 4.94 -19.24 14.80
N PRO A 323 5.50 -18.06 15.15
CA PRO A 323 4.69 -16.95 15.64
C PRO A 323 3.77 -16.40 14.55
N ALA A 324 2.51 -16.19 14.90
CA ALA A 324 1.55 -15.48 14.07
C ALA A 324 1.94 -13.99 13.99
N PRO A 325 1.58 -13.29 12.90
CA PRO A 325 1.69 -11.83 12.86
C PRO A 325 0.72 -11.19 13.86
N ASN A 326 1.17 -10.10 14.49
CA ASN A 326 0.31 -9.24 15.30
C ASN A 326 -0.20 -8.08 14.43
N PHE A 327 -1.51 -7.86 14.43
CA PHE A 327 -2.20 -6.89 13.57
C PHE A 327 -2.40 -5.51 14.22
N THR A 328 -1.81 -5.24 15.38
CA THR A 328 -1.89 -3.91 16.03
C THR A 328 -1.25 -2.83 15.17
N LEU A 329 -2.01 -1.79 14.88
CA LEU A 329 -1.52 -0.59 14.20
C LEU A 329 -0.95 0.38 15.23
N ARG A 330 0.36 0.63 15.14
CA ARG A 330 1.10 1.62 15.94
C ARG A 330 1.16 2.95 15.24
#